data_AF-S9Q073-F1
#
_entry.id   AF-S9Q073-F1
#
_cell.length_a   1.000
_cell.length_b   1.000
_cell.length_c   1.000
_cell.angle_alpha   90.00
_cell.angle_beta   90.00
_cell.angle_gamma   90.00
#
_symmetry.space_group_name_H-M   'P 1'
#
loop_
_entity.id
_entity.type
_entity.pdbx_description
1 polymer ?
#
loop_
_entity_poly.entity_id
_entity_poly.type
_entity_poly.pdbx_seq_one_letter_code
_entity_poly.pdbx_strand_id
1 'polypeptide(L)'
;MVSESSSKLKVLCLHGYGETGNLFSVKMRALREHMVNDIELYFPTGPIKLSNDKGQVDYSDEDSEDSLHVASTTCGWWRIDEYGDSKTLEPKISYEHLASYIRKHGPFDGIIGFSQGSNLAVNLAMFVTLPKYQEYFGQKDFRFGIFFSGYYRALSINGEIHEIKLKIPTLHFLGKYDNVLSTESSSTLIEVCEDSQVLFHPGAHHIPSPSAYVEVTADFIDFFGREDWPVVSKKISLIIPTPKPNPLSVSQYSNMNHPGSNNNHLEKELISKIVSRTSKNGLNIVLSNLQTFNEYEDILKRRVFSLVITDGQEPQSFDASVHYVPTFKQALSILKARESSFGHVFVIGDKRLLTLGLMCRCTKRIIAVTGAKDRYQMNTPVSSITHSAPFLEYSKEWLQAKSSQIRQWTGQNRLKHLSKDESGEPITMKLQMWERL
;
A
#
# COMPACT_ATOMS: atom_id res chain seq x y z
N MET A 1 -35.04 3.78 12.05
CA MET A 1 -33.92 4.67 11.68
C MET A 1 -33.44 4.21 10.32
N VAL A 2 -33.64 5.03 9.28
CA VAL A 2 -33.09 4.75 7.96
C VAL A 2 -31.58 4.92 8.09
N SER A 3 -30.81 3.86 7.89
CA SER A 3 -29.35 3.95 7.80
C SER A 3 -29.03 4.91 6.66
N GLU A 4 -28.43 6.07 6.96
CA GLU A 4 -27.79 6.89 5.93
C GLU A 4 -26.83 5.97 5.16
N SER A 5 -27.14 5.66 3.90
CA SER A 5 -26.19 4.98 3.04
C SER A 5 -24.98 5.92 2.93
N SER A 6 -23.84 5.53 3.49
CA SER A 6 -22.58 6.24 3.28
C SER A 6 -22.41 6.44 1.77
N SER A 7 -22.39 7.71 1.33
CA SER A 7 -22.24 8.03 -0.10
C SER A 7 -20.91 7.48 -0.60
N LYS A 8 -20.92 6.88 -1.80
CA LYS A 8 -19.70 6.37 -2.44
C LYS A 8 -18.65 7.46 -2.57
N LEU A 9 -17.39 7.11 -2.35
CA LEU A 9 -16.28 8.05 -2.55
C LEU A 9 -16.10 8.32 -4.04
N LYS A 10 -15.98 9.59 -4.42
CA LYS A 10 -15.70 9.97 -5.82
C LYS A 10 -14.20 10.09 -6.03
N VAL A 11 -13.66 9.38 -7.00
CA VAL A 11 -12.22 9.36 -7.26
C VAL A 11 -11.93 9.75 -8.71
N LEU A 12 -11.07 10.74 -8.88
CA LEU A 12 -10.63 11.22 -10.19
C LEU A 12 -9.48 10.35 -10.71
N CYS A 13 -9.59 9.81 -11.93
CA CYS A 13 -8.62 8.89 -12.51
C CYS A 13 -8.01 9.47 -13.80
N LEU A 14 -6.73 9.83 -13.76
CA LEU A 14 -5.99 10.45 -14.87
C LEU A 14 -5.10 9.43 -15.61
N HIS A 15 -5.39 9.21 -16.89
CA HIS A 15 -4.72 8.20 -17.72
C HIS A 15 -3.31 8.61 -18.18
N GLY A 16 -2.55 7.65 -18.73
CA GLY A 16 -1.21 7.87 -19.26
C GLY A 16 -1.18 8.49 -20.66
N TYR A 17 0.01 8.85 -21.14
CA TYR A 17 0.18 9.38 -22.50
C TYR A 17 -0.16 8.31 -23.54
N GLY A 18 -0.88 8.68 -24.61
CA GLY A 18 -1.28 7.72 -25.64
C GLY A 18 -2.54 6.92 -25.29
N GLU A 19 -3.24 7.29 -24.22
CA GLU A 19 -4.42 6.56 -23.74
C GLU A 19 -5.67 7.43 -23.78
N THR A 20 -6.79 6.86 -23.37
CA THR A 20 -8.05 7.57 -23.14
C THR A 20 -8.59 7.20 -21.76
N GLY A 21 -9.53 8.00 -21.26
CA GLY A 21 -10.23 7.68 -20.01
C GLY A 21 -10.94 6.32 -20.08
N ASN A 22 -11.51 5.97 -21.24
CA ASN A 22 -12.15 4.66 -21.43
C ASN A 22 -11.14 3.51 -21.34
N LEU A 23 -9.97 3.62 -21.99
CA LEU A 23 -8.92 2.61 -21.89
C LEU A 23 -8.42 2.47 -20.45
N PHE A 24 -8.26 3.58 -19.75
CA PHE A 24 -7.83 3.57 -18.35
C PHE A 24 -8.88 2.92 -17.43
N SER A 25 -10.17 3.15 -17.68
CA SER A 25 -11.28 2.48 -17.00
C SER A 25 -11.25 0.95 -17.19
N VAL A 26 -10.92 0.48 -18.39
CA VAL A 26 -10.73 -0.95 -18.68
C VAL A 26 -9.53 -1.51 -17.92
N LYS A 27 -8.39 -0.80 -17.89
CA LYS A 27 -7.21 -1.23 -17.12
C LYS A 27 -7.48 -1.30 -15.61
N MET A 28 -8.35 -0.42 -15.10
CA MET A 28 -8.77 -0.37 -13.69
C MET A 28 -9.98 -1.28 -13.38
N ARG A 29 -10.40 -2.15 -14.32
CA ARG A 29 -11.61 -2.99 -14.16
C ARG A 29 -11.61 -3.81 -12.88
N ALA A 30 -10.49 -4.43 -12.53
CA ALA A 30 -10.42 -5.29 -11.33
C ALA A 30 -10.73 -4.50 -10.05
N LEU A 31 -10.19 -3.28 -9.89
CA LEU A 31 -10.51 -2.41 -8.76
C LEU A 31 -11.96 -1.92 -8.81
N ARG A 32 -12.46 -1.55 -9.99
CA ARG A 32 -13.86 -1.10 -10.18
C ARG A 32 -14.86 -2.16 -9.75
N GLU A 33 -14.61 -3.42 -10.12
CA GLU A 33 -15.46 -4.54 -9.75
C GLU A 33 -15.32 -4.86 -8.25
N HIS A 34 -14.10 -4.80 -7.70
CA HIS A 34 -13.84 -5.07 -6.29
C HIS A 34 -14.49 -4.06 -5.34
N MET A 35 -14.58 -2.78 -5.73
CA MET A 35 -15.12 -1.69 -4.91
C MET A 35 -16.40 -1.07 -5.47
N VAL A 36 -17.19 -1.84 -6.23
CA VAL A 36 -18.37 -1.32 -6.97
C VAL A 36 -19.40 -0.65 -6.06
N ASN A 37 -19.51 -1.06 -4.80
CA ASN A 37 -20.47 -0.53 -3.82
C ASN A 37 -19.91 0.66 -3.02
N ASP A 38 -18.61 0.94 -3.16
CA ASP A 38 -17.84 1.73 -2.22
C ASP A 38 -17.32 3.02 -2.83
N ILE A 39 -16.98 2.97 -4.13
CA ILE A 39 -16.37 4.10 -4.84
C ILE A 39 -17.02 4.31 -6.22
N GLU A 40 -16.94 5.54 -6.70
CA GLU A 40 -17.21 5.94 -8.08
C GLU A 40 -15.93 6.46 -8.71
N LEU A 41 -15.43 5.75 -9.73
CA LEU A 41 -14.23 6.14 -10.46
C LEU A 41 -14.59 6.94 -11.72
N TYR A 42 -13.98 8.11 -11.88
CA TYR A 42 -14.23 9.05 -12.97
C TYR A 42 -13.00 9.17 -13.87
N PHE A 43 -13.15 8.84 -15.15
CA PHE A 43 -12.05 8.74 -16.10
C PHE A 43 -12.16 9.80 -17.23
N PRO A 44 -11.79 11.07 -16.99
CA PRO A 44 -11.70 12.05 -18.07
C PRO A 44 -10.66 11.62 -19.11
N THR A 45 -10.89 12.01 -20.38
CA THR A 45 -9.92 11.82 -21.45
C THR A 45 -9.19 13.13 -21.70
N GLY A 46 -7.86 13.09 -21.72
CA GLY A 46 -6.99 14.23 -21.96
C GLY A 46 -7.35 14.98 -23.25
N PRO A 47 -7.28 16.31 -23.25
CA PRO A 47 -7.80 17.13 -24.34
C PRO A 47 -6.90 17.13 -25.59
N ILE A 48 -5.65 16.68 -25.47
CA ILE A 48 -4.68 16.75 -26.56
C ILE A 48 -4.77 15.46 -27.38
N LYS A 49 -5.27 15.56 -28.61
CA LYS A 49 -5.25 14.45 -29.57
C LYS A 49 -3.82 14.23 -30.08
N LEU A 50 -3.39 12.99 -30.09
CA LEU A 50 -2.08 12.58 -30.59
C LEU A 50 -2.28 11.95 -31.97
N SER A 51 -1.67 12.51 -33.01
CA SER A 51 -1.68 11.91 -34.34
C SER A 51 -0.74 10.70 -34.37
N ASN A 52 -1.15 9.62 -35.04
CA ASN A 52 -0.25 8.52 -35.40
C ASN A 52 0.66 8.96 -36.57
N ASP A 53 1.47 10.00 -36.41
CA ASP A 53 2.47 10.42 -37.41
C ASP A 53 3.77 9.61 -37.29
N LYS A 54 3.66 8.30 -37.07
CA LYS A 54 4.73 7.37 -37.40
C LYS A 54 4.28 6.68 -38.67
N GLY A 55 4.91 7.09 -39.78
CA GLY A 55 4.54 6.73 -41.15
C GLY A 55 4.07 5.29 -41.30
N GLN A 56 2.98 5.15 -42.03
CA GLN A 56 2.57 3.89 -42.64
C GLN A 56 3.80 3.21 -43.22
N VAL A 57 4.18 2.09 -42.62
CA VAL A 57 4.82 1.03 -43.38
C VAL A 57 3.64 0.28 -43.97
N ASP A 58 3.39 0.51 -45.26
CA ASP A 58 2.47 -0.31 -46.06
C ASP A 58 2.94 -1.76 -45.96
N TYR A 59 2.32 -2.54 -45.09
CA TYR A 59 2.20 -3.97 -45.33
C TYR A 59 0.99 -4.13 -46.23
N SER A 60 1.26 -4.14 -47.54
CA SER A 60 0.34 -4.70 -48.52
C SER A 60 0.27 -6.21 -48.27
N ASP A 61 -0.68 -6.63 -47.45
CA ASP A 61 -1.21 -7.99 -47.52
C ASP A 61 -2.74 -7.86 -47.59
N GLU A 62 -3.23 -8.13 -48.80
CA GLU A 62 -4.65 -8.37 -49.09
C GLU A 62 -5.14 -9.56 -48.24
N ASP A 63 -6.43 -9.54 -47.91
CA ASP A 63 -7.20 -10.58 -47.21
C ASP A 63 -7.27 -10.52 -45.67
N SER A 64 -8.08 -9.59 -45.17
CA SER A 64 -9.11 -9.92 -44.15
C SER A 64 -10.13 -8.78 -44.01
N GLU A 65 -11.25 -8.92 -44.73
CA GLU A 65 -12.50 -8.23 -44.40
C GLU A 65 -12.99 -8.72 -43.03
N ASP A 66 -12.73 -7.94 -41.97
CA ASP A 66 -13.61 -7.70 -40.81
C ASP A 66 -12.80 -7.22 -39.58
N SER A 67 -11.97 -6.18 -39.77
CA SER A 67 -11.37 -5.45 -38.66
C SER A 67 -11.93 -4.03 -38.63
N LEU A 68 -12.67 -3.72 -37.57
CA LEU A 68 -13.06 -2.35 -37.20
C LEU A 68 -11.81 -1.45 -37.21
N HIS A 69 -11.57 -0.76 -38.33
CA HIS A 69 -10.66 0.38 -38.41
C HIS A 69 -11.28 1.58 -37.68
N VAL A 70 -11.47 1.47 -36.37
CA VAL A 70 -11.58 2.66 -35.53
C VAL A 70 -10.14 3.14 -35.38
N ALA A 71 -9.76 4.18 -36.13
CA ALA A 71 -8.56 4.95 -35.85
C ALA A 71 -8.62 5.37 -34.38
N SER A 72 -7.95 4.61 -33.52
CA SER A 72 -7.92 4.83 -32.07
C SER A 72 -7.23 6.17 -31.86
N THR A 73 -8.02 7.24 -31.76
CA THR A 73 -7.51 8.56 -31.43
C THR A 73 -6.94 8.46 -30.01
N THR A 74 -5.62 8.44 -29.91
CA THR A 74 -4.94 8.44 -28.63
C THR A 74 -4.86 9.87 -28.10
N CYS A 75 -4.88 10.02 -26.79
CA CYS A 75 -4.88 11.33 -26.15
C CYS A 75 -3.72 11.48 -25.16
N GLY A 76 -3.40 12.73 -24.85
CA GLY A 76 -2.49 13.12 -23.79
C GLY A 76 -3.00 14.34 -23.04
N TRP A 77 -2.34 14.61 -21.92
CA TRP A 77 -2.54 15.84 -21.13
C TRP A 77 -1.65 16.99 -21.64
N TRP A 78 -0.54 16.63 -22.26
CA TRP A 78 0.34 17.51 -23.02
C TRP A 78 1.09 16.61 -24.00
N ARG A 79 1.61 17.14 -25.12
CA ARG A 79 2.48 16.34 -25.98
C ARG A 79 3.86 16.22 -25.36
N ILE A 80 4.55 15.09 -25.48
CA ILE A 80 5.89 14.94 -24.87
C ILE A 80 6.96 15.68 -25.69
N ASP A 81 6.76 15.78 -27.00
CA ASP A 81 7.67 16.41 -27.98
C ASP A 81 7.66 17.95 -27.94
N GLU A 82 6.56 18.56 -27.54
CA GLU A 82 6.39 20.02 -27.45
C GLU A 82 7.28 20.70 -26.38
N TYR A 83 7.98 19.94 -25.53
CA TYR A 83 8.65 20.48 -24.34
C TYR A 83 10.11 20.06 -24.22
N GLY A 84 10.91 20.30 -25.27
CA GLY A 84 12.38 20.24 -25.25
C GLY A 84 13.04 21.13 -24.17
N ASP A 85 14.07 21.91 -24.52
CA ASP A 85 14.88 22.71 -23.56
C ASP A 85 14.14 23.81 -22.75
N SER A 86 12.80 23.90 -22.81
CA SER A 86 12.03 24.80 -21.96
C SER A 86 12.08 24.37 -20.50
N LYS A 87 12.59 25.26 -19.64
CA LYS A 87 12.68 25.06 -18.18
C LYS A 87 11.30 24.94 -17.49
N THR A 88 10.22 25.35 -18.16
CA THR A 88 8.89 25.44 -17.54
C THR A 88 7.84 24.80 -18.44
N LEU A 89 7.06 23.86 -17.88
CA LEU A 89 5.95 23.15 -18.55
C LEU A 89 4.63 23.58 -17.91
N GLU A 90 3.73 24.17 -18.71
CA GLU A 90 2.38 24.59 -18.30
C GLU A 90 1.31 23.95 -19.19
N PRO A 91 0.64 22.86 -18.77
CA PRO A 91 -0.41 22.23 -19.57
C PRO A 91 -1.76 22.95 -19.41
N LYS A 92 -1.83 24.23 -19.80
CA LYS A 92 -2.99 25.12 -19.60
C LYS A 92 -4.32 24.53 -20.10
N ILE A 93 -4.32 23.97 -21.31
CA ILE A 93 -5.52 23.34 -21.91
C ILE A 93 -6.04 22.20 -21.03
N SER A 94 -5.13 21.41 -20.44
CA SER A 94 -5.50 20.34 -19.51
C SER A 94 -6.02 20.84 -18.19
N TYR A 95 -5.49 21.96 -17.66
CA TYR A 95 -6.06 22.59 -16.47
C TYR A 95 -7.46 23.12 -16.69
N GLU A 96 -7.71 23.80 -17.80
CA GLU A 96 -9.05 24.30 -18.15
C GLU A 96 -10.04 23.13 -18.35
N HIS A 97 -9.60 22.08 -19.04
CA HIS A 97 -10.38 20.86 -19.21
C HIS A 97 -10.72 20.20 -17.86
N LEU A 98 -9.72 20.01 -16.99
CA LEU A 98 -9.93 19.43 -15.67
C LEU A 98 -10.78 20.31 -14.76
N ALA A 99 -10.60 21.62 -14.75
CA ALA A 99 -11.43 22.54 -13.97
C ALA A 99 -12.90 22.46 -14.39
N SER A 100 -13.18 22.38 -15.69
CA SER A 100 -14.53 22.15 -16.21
C SER A 100 -15.09 20.78 -15.78
N TYR A 101 -14.29 19.72 -15.92
CA TYR A 101 -14.69 18.37 -15.54
C TYR A 101 -14.96 18.24 -14.04
N ILE A 102 -14.09 18.78 -13.19
CA ILE A 102 -14.21 18.73 -11.74
C ILE A 102 -15.43 19.52 -11.26
N ARG A 103 -15.68 20.73 -11.78
CA ARG A 103 -16.91 21.48 -11.45
C ARG A 103 -18.19 20.71 -11.80
N LYS A 104 -18.17 19.89 -12.84
CA LYS A 104 -19.33 19.13 -13.30
C LYS A 104 -19.56 17.83 -12.51
N HIS A 105 -18.49 17.13 -12.14
CA HIS A 105 -18.57 15.77 -11.61
C HIS A 105 -18.14 15.64 -10.14
N GLY A 106 -17.30 16.57 -9.68
CA GLY A 106 -16.75 16.61 -8.33
C GLY A 106 -17.70 17.23 -7.30
N PRO A 107 -17.17 17.64 -6.13
CA PRO A 107 -15.76 17.48 -5.74
C PRO A 107 -15.37 16.00 -5.61
N PHE A 108 -14.08 15.71 -5.74
CA PHE A 108 -13.51 14.37 -5.61
C PHE A 108 -12.84 14.18 -4.25
N ASP A 109 -13.00 13.00 -3.67
CA ASP A 109 -12.40 12.58 -2.41
C ASP A 109 -10.96 12.09 -2.58
N GLY A 110 -10.64 11.48 -3.74
CA GLY A 110 -9.32 10.94 -4.01
C GLY A 110 -8.89 11.13 -5.46
N ILE A 111 -7.60 10.91 -5.71
CA ILE A 111 -7.03 11.00 -7.06
C ILE A 111 -6.15 9.79 -7.38
N ILE A 112 -6.28 9.28 -8.60
CA ILE A 112 -5.48 8.19 -9.15
C ILE A 112 -4.85 8.66 -10.44
N GLY A 113 -3.57 8.37 -10.64
CA GLY A 113 -2.88 8.65 -11.90
C GLY A 113 -2.09 7.44 -12.41
N PHE A 114 -1.89 7.40 -13.72
CA PHE A 114 -0.93 6.51 -14.37
C PHE A 114 0.03 7.29 -15.27
N SER A 115 1.35 7.05 -15.15
CA SER A 115 2.37 7.63 -16.03
C SER A 115 2.28 9.17 -16.11
N GLN A 116 2.02 9.74 -17.29
CA GLN A 116 1.75 11.18 -17.47
C GLN A 116 0.63 11.69 -16.54
N GLY A 117 -0.44 10.91 -16.39
CA GLY A 117 -1.54 11.21 -15.48
C GLY A 117 -1.13 11.21 -14.01
N SER A 118 -0.13 10.42 -13.59
CA SER A 118 0.43 10.48 -12.23
C SER A 118 1.10 11.82 -11.96
N ASN A 119 1.90 12.32 -12.92
CA ASN A 119 2.53 13.63 -12.78
C ASN A 119 1.50 14.77 -12.74
N LEU A 120 0.43 14.66 -13.55
CA LEU A 120 -0.67 15.64 -13.49
C LEU A 120 -1.42 15.56 -12.16
N ALA A 121 -1.70 14.34 -11.69
CA ALA A 121 -2.45 14.10 -10.47
C ALA A 121 -1.74 14.66 -9.23
N VAL A 122 -0.44 14.39 -9.08
CA VAL A 122 0.34 14.92 -7.94
C VAL A 122 0.37 16.45 -7.95
N ASN A 123 0.59 17.09 -9.11
CA ASN A 123 0.62 18.55 -9.22
C ASN A 123 -0.76 19.14 -8.94
N LEU A 124 -1.85 18.55 -9.47
CA LEU A 124 -3.21 18.98 -9.15
C LEU A 124 -3.49 18.87 -7.64
N ALA A 125 -3.14 17.74 -7.03
CA ALA A 125 -3.34 17.50 -5.61
C ALA A 125 -2.55 18.49 -4.74
N MET A 126 -1.35 18.89 -5.18
CA MET A 126 -0.56 19.96 -4.58
C MET A 126 -1.22 21.33 -4.75
N PHE A 127 -1.62 21.70 -5.98
CA PHE A 127 -2.21 23.01 -6.24
C PHE A 127 -3.47 23.26 -5.41
N VAL A 128 -4.36 22.27 -5.31
CA VAL A 128 -5.60 22.42 -4.54
C VAL A 128 -5.39 22.51 -3.02
N THR A 129 -4.15 22.44 -2.51
CA THR A 129 -3.85 22.84 -1.11
C THR A 129 -3.75 24.36 -0.94
N LEU A 130 -3.69 25.12 -2.04
CA LEU A 130 -3.63 26.57 -2.06
C LEU A 130 -5.03 27.14 -2.38
N PRO A 131 -5.59 28.04 -1.54
CA PRO A 131 -6.96 28.53 -1.70
C PRO A 131 -7.29 29.08 -3.10
N LYS A 132 -6.35 29.80 -3.74
CA LYS A 132 -6.54 30.35 -5.09
C LYS A 132 -6.80 29.27 -6.15
N TYR A 133 -6.20 28.09 -6.00
CA TYR A 133 -6.39 27.00 -6.96
C TYR A 133 -7.54 26.07 -6.57
N GLN A 134 -7.93 26.04 -5.30
CA GLN A 134 -9.20 25.41 -4.90
C GLN A 134 -10.38 26.05 -5.62
N GLU A 135 -10.42 27.39 -5.64
CA GLU A 135 -11.44 28.15 -6.37
C GLU A 135 -11.36 27.90 -7.89
N TYR A 136 -10.16 27.96 -8.46
CA TYR A 136 -9.95 27.76 -9.90
C TYR A 136 -10.43 26.39 -10.39
N PHE A 137 -10.13 25.30 -9.66
CA PHE A 137 -10.55 23.94 -10.03
C PHE A 137 -11.94 23.57 -9.50
N GLY A 138 -12.48 24.29 -8.51
CA GLY A 138 -13.68 23.88 -7.79
C GLY A 138 -13.45 22.63 -6.93
N GLN A 139 -12.25 22.47 -6.36
CA GLN A 139 -11.79 21.25 -5.71
C GLN A 139 -11.14 21.58 -4.37
N LYS A 140 -11.48 20.83 -3.31
CA LYS A 140 -10.79 20.89 -2.03
C LYS A 140 -9.60 19.94 -2.03
N ASP A 141 -8.79 19.96 -0.96
CA ASP A 141 -7.76 18.96 -0.72
C ASP A 141 -8.30 17.54 -0.90
N PHE A 142 -7.59 16.73 -1.69
CA PHE A 142 -7.88 15.30 -1.77
C PHE A 142 -7.57 14.63 -0.44
N ARG A 143 -8.25 13.52 -0.13
CA ARG A 143 -7.98 12.70 1.05
C ARG A 143 -6.80 11.76 0.84
N PHE A 144 -6.57 11.32 -0.39
CA PHE A 144 -5.49 10.39 -0.75
C PHE A 144 -5.11 10.46 -2.23
N GLY A 145 -3.91 9.98 -2.56
CA GLY A 145 -3.42 9.81 -3.93
C GLY A 145 -2.96 8.38 -4.21
N ILE A 146 -3.18 7.86 -5.42
CA ILE A 146 -2.59 6.58 -5.87
C ILE A 146 -1.93 6.79 -7.22
N PHE A 147 -0.66 6.38 -7.34
CA PHE A 147 0.14 6.64 -8.52
C PHE A 147 0.75 5.35 -9.06
N PHE A 148 0.37 4.99 -10.29
CA PHE A 148 0.91 3.85 -11.02
C PHE A 148 1.97 4.34 -12.00
N SER A 149 3.17 3.74 -11.96
CA SER A 149 4.32 4.13 -12.79
C SER A 149 4.47 5.65 -12.88
N GLY A 150 4.47 6.34 -11.74
CA GLY A 150 4.51 7.80 -11.71
C GLY A 150 5.93 8.36 -11.76
N TYR A 151 6.01 9.66 -12.03
CA TYR A 151 7.20 10.50 -11.88
C TYR A 151 6.77 11.90 -11.43
N TYR A 152 7.72 12.70 -10.95
CA TYR A 152 7.48 14.10 -10.63
C TYR A 152 8.29 15.03 -11.52
N ARG A 153 7.57 15.89 -12.21
CA ARG A 153 8.04 17.11 -12.86
C ARG A 153 7.09 18.21 -12.42
N ALA A 154 7.63 19.21 -11.73
CA ALA A 154 6.86 20.37 -11.33
C ALA A 154 6.25 21.04 -12.58
N LEU A 155 4.94 21.26 -12.56
CA LEU A 155 4.22 21.96 -13.60
C LEU A 155 3.98 23.40 -13.13
N SER A 156 4.09 24.37 -14.02
CA SER A 156 3.67 25.73 -13.68
C SER A 156 2.17 25.91 -13.89
N ILE A 157 1.58 26.82 -13.14
CA ILE A 157 0.22 27.29 -13.34
C ILE A 157 0.23 28.82 -13.24
N ASN A 158 -0.22 29.51 -14.28
CA ASN A 158 -0.08 30.96 -14.45
C ASN A 158 1.38 31.43 -14.39
N GLY A 159 2.32 30.64 -14.93
CA GLY A 159 3.75 30.93 -14.95
C GLY A 159 4.49 30.69 -13.61
N GLU A 160 3.78 30.23 -12.57
CA GLU A 160 4.37 29.98 -11.25
C GLU A 160 4.62 28.48 -11.01
N ILE A 161 5.81 28.13 -10.52
CA ILE A 161 6.11 26.80 -9.97
C ILE A 161 5.96 26.85 -8.46
N HIS A 162 5.23 25.89 -7.89
CA HIS A 162 5.00 25.80 -6.44
C HIS A 162 5.84 24.68 -5.84
N GLU A 163 6.85 25.02 -5.04
CA GLU A 163 7.69 24.05 -4.31
C GLU A 163 7.02 23.64 -2.99
N ILE A 164 5.90 22.93 -3.11
CA ILE A 164 5.17 22.36 -1.97
C ILE A 164 5.35 20.85 -1.91
N LYS A 165 5.27 20.27 -0.71
CA LYS A 165 5.19 18.82 -0.55
C LYS A 165 3.74 18.37 -0.42
N LEU A 166 3.41 17.23 -1.02
CA LEU A 166 2.09 16.65 -0.92
C LEU A 166 1.96 15.93 0.43
N LYS A 167 1.04 16.42 1.27
CA LYS A 167 0.89 15.95 2.67
C LYS A 167 -0.09 14.80 2.84
N ILE A 168 -0.93 14.57 1.85
CA ILE A 168 -1.94 13.51 1.88
C ILE A 168 -1.24 12.14 1.77
N PRO A 169 -1.85 11.07 2.30
CA PRO A 169 -1.39 9.70 2.09
C PRO A 169 -1.34 9.33 0.61
N THR A 170 -0.27 8.63 0.20
CA THR A 170 -0.05 8.27 -1.20
C THR A 170 0.42 6.83 -1.38
N LEU A 171 -0.25 6.07 -2.24
CA LEU A 171 0.17 4.71 -2.62
C LEU A 171 0.81 4.71 -4.00
N HIS A 172 2.03 4.18 -4.12
CA HIS A 172 2.82 4.17 -5.35
C HIS A 172 3.05 2.73 -5.82
N PHE A 173 2.72 2.43 -7.06
CA PHE A 173 3.00 1.15 -7.70
C PHE A 173 4.09 1.31 -8.75
N LEU A 174 5.19 0.57 -8.59
CA LEU A 174 6.38 0.62 -9.44
C LEU A 174 6.60 -0.74 -10.12
N GLY A 175 6.66 -0.76 -11.44
CA GLY A 175 7.02 -1.95 -12.22
C GLY A 175 8.52 -2.22 -12.13
N LYS A 176 8.92 -3.44 -11.75
CA LYS A 176 10.34 -3.81 -11.68
C LYS A 176 11.03 -3.82 -13.04
N TYR A 177 10.27 -4.08 -14.10
CA TYR A 177 10.75 -4.12 -15.48
C TYR A 177 10.17 -2.97 -16.30
N ASP A 178 9.81 -1.87 -15.63
CA ASP A 178 9.40 -0.64 -16.30
C ASP A 178 10.60 -0.07 -17.07
N ASN A 179 10.52 -0.15 -18.41
CA ASN A 179 11.53 0.35 -19.32
C ASN A 179 11.14 1.71 -19.93
N VAL A 180 9.97 2.25 -19.55
CA VAL A 180 9.49 3.57 -19.98
C VAL A 180 9.92 4.63 -18.98
N LEU A 181 9.77 4.33 -17.68
CA LEU A 181 10.22 5.17 -16.58
C LEU A 181 11.21 4.42 -15.71
N SER A 182 12.36 5.04 -15.47
CA SER A 182 13.35 4.47 -14.55
C SER A 182 12.89 4.56 -13.10
N THR A 183 13.42 3.70 -12.23
CA THR A 183 13.14 3.74 -10.79
C THR A 183 13.52 5.09 -10.16
N GLU A 184 14.57 5.74 -10.66
CA GLU A 184 14.98 7.09 -10.25
C GLU A 184 13.89 8.13 -10.55
N SER A 185 13.23 8.03 -11.71
CA SER A 185 12.13 8.92 -12.08
C SER A 185 10.94 8.76 -11.13
N SER A 186 10.59 7.53 -10.76
CA SER A 186 9.55 7.28 -9.76
C SER A 186 9.94 7.71 -8.34
N SER A 187 11.23 7.71 -8.02
CA SER A 187 11.73 8.15 -6.72
C SER A 187 11.50 9.65 -6.49
N THR A 188 11.60 10.47 -7.55
CA THR A 188 11.29 11.91 -7.46
C THR A 188 9.86 12.18 -6.99
N LEU A 189 8.89 11.35 -7.42
CA LEU A 189 7.50 11.46 -6.99
C LEU A 189 7.32 11.06 -5.53
N ILE A 190 8.00 10.02 -5.10
CA ILE A 190 7.95 9.55 -3.71
C ILE A 190 8.52 10.62 -2.76
N GLU A 191 9.59 11.32 -3.15
CA GLU A 191 10.29 12.33 -2.32
C GLU A 191 9.49 13.60 -2.06
N VAL A 192 8.62 13.97 -3.00
CA VAL A 192 7.72 15.13 -2.84
C VAL A 192 6.45 14.82 -2.06
N CYS A 193 6.19 13.54 -1.78
CA CYS A 193 5.05 13.08 -0.97
C CYS A 193 5.51 12.77 0.47
N GLU A 194 4.88 13.37 1.48
CA GLU A 194 5.30 13.23 2.88
C GLU A 194 4.87 11.89 3.52
N ASP A 195 3.83 11.25 2.99
CA ASP A 195 3.33 9.96 3.47
C ASP A 195 3.14 9.02 2.27
N SER A 196 4.23 8.35 1.92
CA SER A 196 4.31 7.46 0.76
C SER A 196 4.34 6.00 1.19
N GLN A 197 3.41 5.20 0.69
CA GLN A 197 3.41 3.74 0.71
C GLN A 197 3.85 3.26 -0.68
N VAL A 198 4.88 2.43 -0.78
CA VAL A 198 5.43 1.99 -2.08
C VAL A 198 5.31 0.48 -2.23
N LEU A 199 4.78 0.05 -3.37
CA LEU A 199 4.68 -1.34 -3.79
C LEU A 199 5.36 -1.56 -5.13
N PHE A 200 6.16 -2.63 -5.21
CA PHE A 200 6.72 -3.10 -6.46
C PHE A 200 5.90 -4.25 -7.02
N HIS A 201 5.72 -4.28 -8.35
CA HIS A 201 5.13 -5.42 -9.05
C HIS A 201 6.08 -5.97 -10.11
N PRO A 202 6.00 -7.26 -10.46
CA PRO A 202 6.91 -7.90 -11.43
C PRO A 202 6.60 -7.50 -12.88
N GLY A 203 5.80 -6.45 -13.09
CA GLY A 203 5.41 -5.97 -14.40
C GLY A 203 6.34 -4.91 -14.96
N ALA A 204 6.09 -4.55 -16.22
CA ALA A 204 6.63 -3.36 -16.88
C ALA A 204 5.72 -2.13 -16.60
N HIS A 205 5.62 -1.20 -17.56
CA HIS A 205 4.84 0.03 -17.47
C HIS A 205 3.31 -0.21 -17.59
N HIS A 206 2.67 -0.74 -16.55
CA HIS A 206 1.22 -1.01 -16.54
C HIS A 206 0.63 -1.03 -15.12
N ILE A 207 -0.70 -1.07 -15.05
CA ILE A 207 -1.46 -1.20 -13.80
C ILE A 207 -1.55 -2.69 -13.41
N PRO A 208 -1.06 -3.10 -12.24
CA PRO A 208 -1.18 -4.48 -11.80
C PRO A 208 -2.64 -4.87 -11.53
N SER A 209 -3.11 -5.94 -12.18
CA SER A 209 -4.45 -6.52 -12.00
C SER A 209 -4.57 -7.70 -11.02
N PRO A 210 -3.49 -8.41 -10.59
CA PRO A 210 -3.64 -9.49 -9.61
C PRO A 210 -4.27 -9.02 -8.29
N SER A 211 -5.06 -9.88 -7.65
CA SER A 211 -5.84 -9.55 -6.44
C SER A 211 -4.98 -8.98 -5.32
N ALA A 212 -3.74 -9.45 -5.17
CA ALA A 212 -2.80 -8.94 -4.18
C ALA A 212 -2.57 -7.41 -4.26
N TYR A 213 -2.57 -6.83 -5.47
CA TYR A 213 -2.42 -5.37 -5.66
C TYR A 213 -3.76 -4.63 -5.59
N VAL A 214 -4.82 -5.26 -6.08
CA VAL A 214 -6.18 -4.72 -6.06
C VAL A 214 -6.68 -4.58 -4.62
N GLU A 215 -6.52 -5.62 -3.80
CA GLU A 215 -6.93 -5.65 -2.39
C GLU A 215 -6.19 -4.57 -1.59
N VAL A 216 -4.88 -4.39 -1.78
CA VAL A 216 -4.17 -3.29 -1.11
C VAL A 216 -4.67 -1.93 -1.55
N THR A 217 -4.94 -1.76 -2.85
CA THR A 217 -5.48 -0.50 -3.35
C THR A 217 -6.83 -0.21 -2.71
N ALA A 218 -7.68 -1.22 -2.58
CA ALA A 218 -8.98 -1.10 -1.94
C ALA A 218 -8.86 -0.79 -0.44
N ASP A 219 -8.03 -1.55 0.29
CA ASP A 219 -7.75 -1.32 1.71
C ASP A 219 -7.22 0.10 1.95
N PHE A 220 -6.34 0.61 1.06
CA PHE A 220 -5.81 1.97 1.13
C PHE A 220 -6.91 3.02 0.94
N ILE A 221 -7.79 2.84 -0.06
CA ILE A 221 -8.91 3.75 -0.32
C ILE A 221 -9.91 3.73 0.85
N ASP A 222 -10.28 2.56 1.35
CA ASP A 222 -11.22 2.45 2.47
C ASP A 222 -10.66 3.08 3.74
N PHE A 223 -9.36 2.89 3.99
CA PHE A 223 -8.69 3.53 5.11
C PHE A 223 -8.72 5.06 4.94
N PHE A 224 -8.07 5.62 3.94
CA PHE A 224 -7.89 7.08 3.88
C PHE A 224 -9.13 7.86 3.38
N GLY A 225 -10.02 7.19 2.65
CA GLY A 225 -11.17 7.81 2.01
C GLY A 225 -12.35 8.07 2.94
N ARG A 226 -12.58 7.25 3.97
CA ARG A 226 -13.84 7.29 4.74
C ARG A 226 -13.74 7.97 6.09
N GLU A 227 -12.57 7.97 6.71
CA GLU A 227 -12.45 8.37 8.11
C GLU A 227 -11.17 9.16 8.39
N ASP A 228 -11.27 10.09 9.33
CA ASP A 228 -10.10 10.74 9.90
C ASP A 228 -9.54 9.83 11.01
N TRP A 229 -8.47 9.11 10.69
CA TRP A 229 -7.83 8.20 11.62
C TRP A 229 -7.10 8.96 12.72
N PRO A 230 -7.20 8.54 13.99
CA PRO A 230 -6.42 9.13 15.07
C PRO A 230 -4.93 9.00 14.79
N VAL A 231 -4.26 10.15 14.65
CA VAL A 231 -2.80 10.18 14.49
C VAL A 231 -2.14 9.89 15.83
N VAL A 232 -1.32 8.83 15.85
CA VAL A 232 -0.45 8.46 16.97
C VAL A 232 0.98 8.86 16.58
N SER A 233 1.64 9.68 17.41
CA SER A 233 3.03 10.13 17.23
C SER A 233 4.07 9.07 17.63
N LYS A 234 3.68 8.05 18.39
CA LYS A 234 4.54 6.91 18.77
C LYS A 234 4.78 5.97 17.59
N LYS A 235 5.98 5.41 17.54
CA LYS A 235 6.37 4.43 16.52
C LYS A 235 5.56 3.14 16.68
N ILE A 236 5.03 2.64 15.56
CA ILE A 236 4.42 1.31 15.46
C ILE A 236 5.42 0.33 14.86
N SER A 237 5.52 -0.86 15.46
CA SER A 237 6.20 -2.03 14.89
C SER A 237 5.18 -3.13 14.59
N LEU A 238 5.20 -3.67 13.39
CA LEU A 238 4.39 -4.83 13.04
C LEU A 238 5.17 -6.11 13.31
N ILE A 239 4.54 -7.09 13.96
CA ILE A 239 5.11 -8.41 14.20
C ILE A 239 4.34 -9.40 13.33
N ILE A 240 5.07 -10.14 12.52
CA ILE A 240 4.52 -11.11 11.58
C ILE A 240 4.93 -12.49 12.07
N PRO A 241 3.98 -13.25 12.63
CA PRO A 241 4.24 -14.58 13.14
C PRO A 241 4.52 -15.56 12.00
N THR A 242 5.11 -16.71 12.33
CA THR A 242 5.40 -17.74 11.34
C THR A 242 4.08 -18.28 10.76
N PRO A 243 3.90 -18.35 9.43
CA PRO A 243 2.71 -18.93 8.83
C PRO A 243 2.54 -20.39 9.28
N LYS A 244 1.37 -20.73 9.82
CA LYS A 244 1.06 -22.13 10.15
C LYS A 244 0.66 -22.88 8.88
N PRO A 245 1.16 -24.12 8.68
CA PRO A 245 0.70 -24.95 7.58
C PRO A 245 -0.79 -25.25 7.72
N ASN A 246 -1.48 -25.27 6.58
CA ASN A 246 -2.92 -25.47 6.51
C ASN A 246 -3.30 -26.85 7.12
N PRO A 247 -4.26 -26.97 8.06
CA PRO A 247 -4.58 -28.24 8.72
C PRO A 247 -4.93 -29.38 7.76
N LEU A 248 -5.52 -29.05 6.60
CA LEU A 248 -5.86 -30.01 5.53
C LEU A 248 -4.64 -30.63 4.83
N SER A 249 -3.45 -30.03 4.96
CA SER A 249 -2.19 -30.61 4.47
C SER A 249 -1.53 -31.57 5.48
N VAL A 250 -1.95 -31.52 6.75
CA VAL A 250 -1.36 -32.29 7.86
C VAL A 250 -1.96 -33.70 7.92
N SER A 251 -3.18 -33.90 7.43
CA SER A 251 -3.83 -35.22 7.40
C SER A 251 -3.21 -36.21 6.41
N GLN A 252 -2.32 -35.76 5.51
CA GLN A 252 -1.57 -36.64 4.60
C GLN A 252 -0.20 -37.10 5.17
N TYR A 253 0.21 -36.58 6.34
CA TYR A 253 1.54 -36.84 6.94
C TYR A 253 1.46 -37.28 8.41
N SER A 254 0.38 -37.96 8.81
CA SER A 254 0.10 -38.36 10.20
C SER A 254 1.05 -39.39 10.83
N ASN A 255 2.16 -39.76 10.17
CA ASN A 255 3.12 -40.77 10.66
C ASN A 255 4.55 -40.24 10.93
N MET A 256 4.75 -38.93 11.02
CA MET A 256 6.02 -38.38 11.53
C MET A 256 5.78 -37.49 12.74
N ASN A 257 6.47 -37.78 13.85
CA ASN A 257 6.58 -36.90 15.02
C ASN A 257 6.99 -35.49 14.56
N HIS A 258 6.04 -34.57 14.48
CA HIS A 258 6.29 -33.26 13.89
C HIS A 258 6.98 -32.30 14.88
N PRO A 259 8.05 -31.58 14.49
CA PRO A 259 8.74 -30.56 15.30
C PRO A 259 7.93 -29.26 15.48
N GLY A 260 6.62 -29.26 15.25
CA GLY A 260 5.76 -28.06 15.23
C GLY A 260 5.48 -27.43 16.60
N SER A 261 5.51 -28.23 17.66
CA SER A 261 5.33 -27.78 19.06
C SER A 261 6.45 -26.83 19.51
N ASN A 262 7.71 -27.23 19.29
CA ASN A 262 8.89 -26.49 19.74
C ASN A 262 9.07 -25.15 19.02
N ASN A 263 8.78 -25.10 17.71
CA ASN A 263 8.82 -23.85 16.95
C ASN A 263 7.82 -22.82 17.47
N ASN A 264 6.61 -23.25 17.87
CA ASN A 264 5.59 -22.37 18.43
C ASN A 264 6.00 -21.82 19.80
N HIS A 265 6.56 -22.66 20.68
CA HIS A 265 7.08 -22.21 21.98
C HIS A 265 8.22 -21.18 21.82
N LEU A 266 9.18 -21.46 20.94
CA LEU A 266 10.32 -20.57 20.67
C LEU A 266 9.89 -19.22 20.09
N GLU A 267 8.94 -19.25 19.15
CA GLU A 267 8.34 -18.04 18.59
C GLU A 267 7.65 -17.21 19.67
N LYS A 268 6.82 -17.84 20.49
CA LYS A 268 6.16 -17.20 21.64
C LYS A 268 7.17 -16.57 22.60
N GLU A 269 8.25 -17.27 22.92
CA GLU A 269 9.31 -16.75 23.79
C GLU A 269 10.01 -15.53 23.17
N LEU A 270 10.28 -15.58 21.86
CA LEU A 270 10.93 -14.49 21.13
C LEU A 270 10.01 -13.26 21.05
N ILE A 271 8.75 -13.45 20.68
CA ILE A 271 7.73 -12.39 20.67
C ILE A 271 7.58 -11.80 22.07
N SER A 272 7.49 -12.64 23.10
CA SER A 272 7.46 -12.20 24.49
C SER A 272 8.65 -11.31 24.82
N LYS A 273 9.88 -11.68 24.45
CA LYS A 273 11.08 -10.83 24.63
C LYS A 273 11.02 -9.52 23.84
N ILE A 274 10.46 -9.53 22.64
CA ILE A 274 10.30 -8.32 21.81
C ILE A 274 9.33 -7.35 22.47
N VAL A 275 8.13 -7.82 22.81
CA VAL A 275 7.05 -6.96 23.30
C VAL A 275 7.23 -6.58 24.77
N SER A 276 7.88 -7.42 25.59
CA SER A 276 8.13 -7.14 27.01
C SER A 276 9.42 -6.37 27.28
N ARG A 277 10.29 -6.16 26.27
CA ARG A 277 11.47 -5.29 26.42
C ARG A 277 11.00 -3.87 26.67
N THR A 278 10.97 -3.49 27.94
CA THR A 278 10.64 -2.13 28.38
C THR A 278 11.58 -1.14 27.72
N SER A 279 11.02 -0.24 26.93
CA SER A 279 11.72 0.99 26.59
C SER A 279 12.02 1.76 27.89
N LYS A 280 13.06 2.59 27.92
CA LYS A 280 13.30 3.51 29.06
C LYS A 280 12.10 4.45 29.36
N ASN A 281 11.08 4.49 28.50
CA ASN A 281 10.02 5.50 28.45
C ASN A 281 8.59 4.94 28.65
N GLY A 282 8.41 3.81 29.35
CA GLY A 282 7.08 3.33 29.78
C GLY A 282 6.66 1.97 29.22
N LEU A 283 5.41 1.60 29.51
CA LEU A 283 4.80 0.29 29.17
C LEU A 283 4.67 0.14 27.65
N ASN A 284 4.86 -1.08 27.12
CA ASN A 284 4.59 -1.36 25.71
C ASN A 284 3.13 -1.78 25.53
N ILE A 285 2.55 -1.39 24.40
CA ILE A 285 1.19 -1.76 24.02
C ILE A 285 1.25 -2.77 22.87
N VAL A 286 0.43 -3.80 22.93
CA VAL A 286 0.23 -4.76 21.83
C VAL A 286 -1.21 -4.67 21.35
N LEU A 287 -1.38 -4.38 20.06
CA LEU A 287 -2.65 -4.47 19.34
C LEU A 287 -2.73 -5.83 18.67
N SER A 288 -3.81 -6.56 18.89
CA SER A 288 -4.08 -7.83 18.22
C SER A 288 -5.54 -8.02 17.90
N ASN A 289 -5.87 -8.86 16.92
CA ASN A 289 -7.25 -9.33 16.78
C ASN A 289 -7.53 -10.42 17.84
N LEU A 290 -8.80 -10.80 18.01
CA LEU A 290 -9.21 -11.77 19.02
C LEU A 290 -8.55 -13.15 18.84
N GLN A 291 -8.46 -13.64 17.60
CA GLN A 291 -7.86 -14.95 17.29
C GLN A 291 -6.37 -15.00 17.67
N THR A 292 -5.60 -13.99 17.26
CA THR A 292 -4.18 -13.86 17.59
C THR A 292 -3.98 -13.63 19.07
N PHE A 293 -4.84 -12.85 19.74
CA PHE A 293 -4.75 -12.71 21.19
C PHE A 293 -4.85 -14.05 21.90
N ASN A 294 -5.87 -14.86 21.57
CA ASN A 294 -6.08 -16.17 22.19
C ASN A 294 -4.89 -17.11 21.91
N GLU A 295 -4.30 -17.03 20.73
CA GLU A 295 -3.12 -17.82 20.39
C GLU A 295 -1.89 -17.48 21.26
N TYR A 296 -1.67 -16.19 21.54
CA TYR A 296 -0.52 -15.67 22.27
C TYR A 296 -0.87 -15.20 23.69
N GLU A 297 -1.99 -15.68 24.23
CA GLU A 297 -2.59 -15.19 25.47
C GLU A 297 -1.63 -15.30 26.67
N ASP A 298 -0.90 -16.42 26.74
CA ASP A 298 0.05 -16.74 27.79
C ASP A 298 1.22 -15.74 27.89
N ILE A 299 1.61 -15.15 26.75
CA ILE A 299 2.68 -14.15 26.68
C ILE A 299 2.15 -12.71 26.76
N LEU A 300 0.96 -12.44 26.20
CA LEU A 300 0.40 -11.08 26.09
C LEU A 300 -0.30 -10.62 27.37
N LYS A 301 -0.84 -11.52 28.20
CA LYS A 301 -1.54 -11.14 29.43
C LYS A 301 -0.66 -10.55 30.52
N ARG A 302 0.57 -11.05 30.68
CA ARG A 302 1.33 -10.86 31.94
C ARG A 302 2.32 -9.69 31.93
N ARG A 303 2.70 -9.16 30.76
CA ARG A 303 3.88 -8.28 30.62
C ARG A 303 3.68 -7.05 29.74
N VAL A 304 2.52 -6.92 29.09
CA VAL A 304 2.23 -5.84 28.15
C VAL A 304 0.78 -5.41 28.27
N PHE A 305 0.50 -4.17 27.88
CA PHE A 305 -0.87 -3.69 27.80
C PHE A 305 -1.49 -4.18 26.50
N SER A 306 -2.48 -5.07 26.58
CA SER A 306 -3.10 -5.69 25.40
C SER A 306 -4.39 -4.96 25.01
N LEU A 307 -4.42 -4.43 23.79
CA LEU A 307 -5.62 -3.91 23.13
C LEU A 307 -6.09 -4.93 22.09
N VAL A 308 -7.22 -5.58 22.35
CA VAL A 308 -7.74 -6.67 21.51
C VAL A 308 -8.90 -6.16 20.68
N ILE A 309 -8.73 -6.17 19.37
CA ILE A 309 -9.75 -5.79 18.40
C ILE A 309 -10.65 -7.00 18.15
N THR A 310 -11.92 -6.81 18.44
CA THR A 310 -12.93 -7.87 18.41
C THR A 310 -13.66 -7.94 17.09
N ASP A 311 -13.73 -6.85 16.32
CA ASP A 311 -14.51 -6.76 15.08
C ASP A 311 -15.96 -7.23 15.25
N GLY A 312 -16.54 -6.97 16.43
CA GLY A 312 -17.90 -7.38 16.79
C GLY A 312 -18.04 -8.81 17.32
N GLN A 313 -16.95 -9.57 17.45
CA GLN A 313 -16.96 -10.90 18.07
C GLN A 313 -16.84 -10.81 19.60
N GLU A 314 -17.61 -11.62 20.32
CA GLU A 314 -17.47 -11.71 21.77
C GLU A 314 -16.27 -12.59 22.18
N PRO A 315 -15.41 -12.15 23.11
CA PRO A 315 -14.36 -12.98 23.68
C PRO A 315 -14.95 -14.21 24.38
N GLN A 316 -14.30 -15.37 24.19
CA GLN A 316 -14.69 -16.61 24.88
C GLN A 316 -14.58 -16.50 26.41
N SER A 317 -13.61 -15.73 26.88
CA SER A 317 -13.43 -15.38 28.29
C SER A 317 -12.97 -13.94 28.42
N PHE A 318 -13.62 -13.17 29.29
CA PHE A 318 -13.20 -11.81 29.60
C PHE A 318 -12.10 -11.82 30.65
N ASP A 319 -11.00 -11.15 30.33
CA ASP A 319 -9.92 -10.87 31.28
C ASP A 319 -9.90 -9.37 31.60
N ALA A 320 -9.98 -9.02 32.89
CA ALA A 320 -10.00 -7.64 33.35
C ALA A 320 -8.68 -6.89 33.07
N SER A 321 -7.57 -7.60 32.81
CA SER A 321 -6.29 -6.97 32.45
C SER A 321 -6.16 -6.68 30.94
N VAL A 322 -7.18 -7.02 30.13
CA VAL A 322 -7.17 -6.89 28.67
C VAL A 322 -8.22 -5.88 28.24
N HIS A 323 -7.84 -4.99 27.32
CA HIS A 323 -8.76 -3.98 26.80
C HIS A 323 -9.33 -4.43 25.46
N TYR A 324 -10.55 -4.94 25.48
CA TYR A 324 -11.28 -5.30 24.26
C TYR A 324 -11.92 -4.06 23.63
N VAL A 325 -11.74 -3.89 22.32
CA VAL A 325 -12.30 -2.80 21.52
C VAL A 325 -12.94 -3.35 20.25
N PRO A 326 -14.02 -2.73 19.74
CA PRO A 326 -14.71 -3.22 18.55
C PRO A 326 -13.90 -3.03 17.27
N THR A 327 -13.13 -1.94 17.14
CA THR A 327 -12.45 -1.60 15.88
C THR A 327 -11.03 -1.10 16.08
N PHE A 328 -10.21 -1.22 15.03
CA PHE A 328 -8.85 -0.66 14.99
C PHE A 328 -8.83 0.86 15.23
N LYS A 329 -9.82 1.61 14.73
CA LYS A 329 -9.93 3.05 14.97
C LYS A 329 -10.10 3.40 16.44
N GLN A 330 -10.94 2.64 17.14
CA GLN A 330 -11.11 2.83 18.58
C GLN A 330 -9.83 2.49 19.34
N ALA A 331 -9.10 1.46 18.89
CA ALA A 331 -7.76 1.18 19.41
C ALA A 331 -6.82 2.38 19.24
N LEU A 332 -6.74 2.97 18.03
CA LEU A 332 -5.93 4.17 17.77
C LEU A 332 -6.37 5.37 18.61
N SER A 333 -7.68 5.52 18.87
CA SER A 333 -8.21 6.61 19.71
C SER A 333 -7.75 6.49 21.16
N ILE A 334 -7.75 5.27 21.70
CA ILE A 334 -7.21 4.98 23.04
C ILE A 334 -5.71 5.23 23.08
N LEU A 335 -4.97 4.79 22.06
CA LEU A 335 -3.53 5.07 21.93
C LEU A 335 -3.26 6.57 21.96
N LYS A 336 -3.98 7.35 21.15
CA LYS A 336 -3.84 8.81 21.13
C LYS A 336 -4.13 9.44 22.50
N ALA A 337 -5.20 9.02 23.16
CA ALA A 337 -5.59 9.55 24.48
C ALA A 337 -4.58 9.21 25.60
N ARG A 338 -3.84 8.11 25.47
CA ARG A 338 -2.88 7.62 26.48
C ARG A 338 -1.43 7.76 26.05
N GLU A 339 -1.15 8.56 25.03
CA GLU A 339 0.13 8.57 24.33
C GLU A 339 1.35 8.85 25.24
N SER A 340 1.18 9.69 26.26
CA SER A 340 2.22 9.98 27.25
C SER A 340 2.58 8.79 28.15
N SER A 341 1.70 7.77 28.23
CA SER A 341 1.78 6.68 29.21
C SER A 341 2.45 5.41 28.68
N PHE A 342 2.79 5.34 27.39
CA PHE A 342 3.42 4.17 26.78
C PHE A 342 4.65 4.51 25.94
N GLY A 343 5.53 3.52 25.85
CA GLY A 343 6.80 3.62 25.14
C GLY A 343 6.68 3.29 23.66
N HIS A 344 6.23 2.08 23.34
CA HIS A 344 6.21 1.52 21.98
C HIS A 344 4.89 0.78 21.71
N VAL A 345 4.42 0.83 20.46
CA VAL A 345 3.23 0.12 20.00
C VAL A 345 3.63 -1.02 19.08
N PHE A 346 3.19 -2.23 19.39
CA PHE A 346 3.32 -3.40 18.55
C PHE A 346 1.94 -3.78 17.99
N VAL A 347 1.90 -4.17 16.72
CA VAL A 347 0.70 -4.74 16.09
C VAL A 347 1.04 -6.17 15.66
N ILE A 348 0.25 -7.14 16.09
CA ILE A 348 0.38 -8.55 15.72
C ILE A 348 -1.01 -9.09 15.38
N GLY A 349 -1.19 -9.74 14.24
CA GLY A 349 -2.53 -10.15 13.84
C GLY A 349 -2.60 -10.88 12.53
N ASP A 350 -3.83 -11.02 12.05
CA ASP A 350 -4.12 -11.45 10.68
C ASP A 350 -3.67 -10.42 9.64
N LYS A 351 -3.83 -10.80 8.37
CA LYS A 351 -3.55 -9.95 7.21
C LYS A 351 -4.23 -8.59 7.32
N ARG A 352 -5.51 -8.53 7.72
CA ARG A 352 -6.27 -7.28 7.80
C ARG A 352 -5.66 -6.33 8.82
N LEU A 353 -5.39 -6.80 10.04
CA LEU A 353 -4.81 -5.98 11.09
C LEU A 353 -3.38 -5.52 10.74
N LEU A 354 -2.60 -6.38 10.10
CA LEU A 354 -1.27 -6.02 9.59
C LEU A 354 -1.36 -4.96 8.49
N THR A 355 -2.31 -5.08 7.54
CA THR A 355 -2.55 -4.04 6.53
C THR A 355 -2.94 -2.71 7.19
N LEU A 356 -3.87 -2.70 8.13
CA LEU A 356 -4.27 -1.49 8.86
C LEU A 356 -3.09 -0.86 9.62
N GLY A 357 -2.26 -1.70 10.25
CA GLY A 357 -1.02 -1.28 10.89
C GLY A 357 -0.04 -0.67 9.88
N LEU A 358 0.14 -1.26 8.69
CA LEU A 358 1.00 -0.73 7.63
C LEU A 358 0.54 0.65 7.14
N MET A 359 -0.78 0.89 7.08
CA MET A 359 -1.32 2.17 6.64
C MET A 359 -1.04 3.31 7.62
N CYS A 360 -0.71 3.03 8.88
CA CYS A 360 -0.39 4.07 9.85
C CYS A 360 0.95 4.76 9.52
N ARG A 361 0.94 6.11 9.40
CA ARG A 361 2.14 6.93 9.12
C ARG A 361 3.28 6.70 10.12
N CYS A 362 2.96 6.39 11.37
CA CYS A 362 3.95 6.14 12.42
C CYS A 362 4.51 4.71 12.44
N THR A 363 4.07 3.84 11.53
CA THR A 363 4.66 2.52 11.36
C THR A 363 6.07 2.63 10.81
N LYS A 364 7.03 2.28 11.67
CA LYS A 364 8.46 2.40 11.39
C LYS A 364 9.15 1.07 11.21
N ARG A 365 8.57 -0.05 11.67
CA ARG A 365 9.22 -1.36 11.60
C ARG A 365 8.26 -2.47 11.23
N ILE A 366 8.75 -3.42 10.45
CA ILE A 366 8.17 -4.74 10.28
C ILE A 366 9.17 -5.75 10.82
N ILE A 367 8.69 -6.70 11.62
CA ILE A 367 9.48 -7.74 12.27
C ILE A 367 8.87 -9.08 11.87
N ALA A 368 9.54 -9.84 11.01
CA ALA A 368 9.14 -11.21 10.70
C ALA A 368 9.95 -12.21 11.54
N VAL A 369 9.24 -13.17 12.12
CA VAL A 369 9.81 -14.30 12.84
C VAL A 369 9.82 -15.50 11.91
N THR A 370 10.99 -16.13 11.71
CA THR A 370 11.16 -17.24 10.76
C THR A 370 11.97 -18.40 11.35
N GLY A 371 11.65 -19.63 10.95
CA GLY A 371 12.29 -20.85 11.43
C GLY A 371 13.64 -21.16 10.75
N ALA A 372 14.51 -21.94 11.42
CA ALA A 372 15.84 -22.30 10.92
C ALA A 372 15.81 -23.17 9.64
N LYS A 373 14.77 -24.02 9.52
CA LYS A 373 14.55 -24.95 8.40
C LYS A 373 13.97 -24.27 7.16
N ASP A 374 13.54 -23.02 7.27
CA ASP A 374 13.41 -22.10 6.12
C ASP A 374 14.81 -21.62 5.68
N ARG A 375 15.78 -22.54 5.64
CA ARG A 375 16.82 -22.44 4.63
C ARG A 375 16.05 -22.38 3.32
N TYR A 376 16.23 -21.29 2.59
CA TYR A 376 16.00 -21.25 1.16
C TYR A 376 16.66 -22.47 0.50
N GLN A 377 15.99 -23.63 0.47
CA GLN A 377 16.17 -24.60 -0.58
C GLN A 377 15.32 -24.08 -1.73
N MET A 378 16.00 -23.37 -2.62
CA MET A 378 15.46 -22.67 -3.78
C MET A 378 14.95 -23.62 -4.89
N ASN A 379 14.39 -24.80 -4.57
CA ASN A 379 13.96 -25.78 -5.58
C ASN A 379 12.50 -26.27 -5.45
N THR A 380 11.70 -25.68 -4.56
CA THR A 380 10.25 -25.94 -4.49
C THR A 380 9.47 -24.67 -4.86
N PRO A 381 8.42 -24.78 -5.70
CA PRO A 381 7.69 -23.62 -6.21
C PRO A 381 7.06 -22.83 -5.05
N VAL A 382 7.15 -21.51 -5.15
CA VAL A 382 6.70 -20.50 -4.16
C VAL A 382 5.17 -20.38 -4.15
N SER A 383 4.45 -21.45 -4.47
CA SER A 383 3.00 -21.48 -4.53
C SER A 383 2.35 -21.78 -3.17
N SER A 384 3.12 -22.06 -2.11
CA SER A 384 2.60 -22.45 -0.79
C SER A 384 2.82 -21.45 0.34
N ILE A 385 3.52 -20.32 0.10
CA ILE A 385 3.63 -19.19 1.04
C ILE A 385 2.78 -18.03 0.52
N THR A 386 1.60 -18.35 0.02
CA THR A 386 0.56 -17.39 -0.30
C THR A 386 -0.19 -17.08 1.00
N HIS A 387 -0.54 -15.82 1.21
CA HIS A 387 -1.64 -15.30 2.05
C HIS A 387 -1.31 -14.34 3.21
N SER A 388 -0.05 -14.04 3.57
CA SER A 388 0.17 -13.28 4.82
C SER A 388 0.21 -11.75 4.71
N ALA A 389 0.63 -11.15 3.59
CA ALA A 389 0.41 -9.71 3.32
C ALA A 389 0.93 -9.36 1.91
N PRO A 390 0.15 -8.66 1.07
CA PRO A 390 0.60 -8.30 -0.28
C PRO A 390 1.83 -7.36 -0.27
N PHE A 391 2.01 -6.57 0.80
CA PHE A 391 3.18 -5.72 1.01
C PHE A 391 4.49 -6.51 1.25
N LEU A 392 4.41 -7.81 1.55
CA LEU A 392 5.55 -8.64 1.94
C LEU A 392 5.79 -9.86 1.03
N GLU A 393 4.90 -10.10 0.08
CA GLU A 393 4.85 -11.32 -0.74
C GLU A 393 5.93 -11.44 -1.83
N TYR A 394 6.96 -10.59 -1.87
CA TYR A 394 8.04 -10.69 -2.86
C TYR A 394 9.46 -10.65 -2.27
N SER A 395 9.64 -11.27 -1.10
CA SER A 395 10.94 -11.34 -0.40
C SER A 395 12.05 -12.07 -1.17
N LYS A 396 11.76 -12.98 -2.12
CA LYS A 396 12.80 -13.65 -2.93
C LYS A 396 13.49 -12.72 -3.93
N GLU A 397 12.76 -11.77 -4.50
CA GLU A 397 13.25 -10.85 -5.54
C GLU A 397 13.80 -9.55 -4.93
N TRP A 398 13.29 -9.14 -3.75
CA TRP A 398 13.87 -8.06 -2.93
C TRP A 398 15.34 -8.33 -2.55
N LEU A 399 15.73 -9.60 -2.45
CA LEU A 399 17.10 -10.01 -2.13
C LEU A 399 18.07 -9.93 -3.33
N GLN A 400 17.56 -9.78 -4.56
CA GLN A 400 18.37 -9.74 -5.79
C GLN A 400 18.52 -8.34 -6.39
N ALA A 401 17.73 -7.36 -5.95
CA ALA A 401 17.84 -5.99 -6.40
C ALA A 401 19.13 -5.33 -5.88
N LYS A 402 19.82 -4.58 -6.76
CA LYS A 402 21.05 -3.84 -6.41
C LYS A 402 20.72 -2.81 -5.33
N SER A 403 21.66 -2.58 -4.41
CA SER A 403 21.51 -1.71 -3.23
C SER A 403 21.08 -0.26 -3.51
N SER A 404 21.17 0.20 -4.76
CA SER A 404 20.70 1.51 -5.21
C SER A 404 19.20 1.56 -5.55
N GLN A 405 18.51 0.41 -5.72
CA GLN A 405 17.13 0.32 -6.21
C GLN A 405 16.08 0.09 -5.09
N ILE A 406 16.48 -0.02 -3.82
CA ILE A 406 15.59 -0.28 -2.70
C ILE A 406 15.76 0.81 -1.64
N ARG A 407 14.94 1.86 -1.71
CA ARG A 407 14.87 2.87 -0.65
C ARG A 407 13.41 3.16 -0.28
N GLN A 408 12.92 2.32 0.63
CA GLN A 408 11.98 2.76 1.66
C GLN A 408 12.12 1.91 2.93
N TRP A 409 12.68 0.71 2.82
CA TRP A 409 12.89 -0.21 3.94
C TRP A 409 14.31 -0.77 3.95
N THR A 410 15.25 -0.08 4.60
CA THR A 410 16.67 -0.49 4.65
C THR A 410 17.00 -1.10 6.01
N GLY A 411 17.41 -2.38 6.06
CA GLY A 411 18.21 -2.88 7.19
C GLY A 411 18.02 -4.35 7.59
N GLN A 412 18.75 -5.28 6.96
CA GLN A 412 18.92 -6.62 7.55
C GLN A 412 19.92 -6.56 8.72
N ASN A 413 19.45 -6.29 9.93
CA ASN A 413 20.15 -6.74 11.14
C ASN A 413 19.65 -8.14 11.50
N ARG A 414 20.39 -9.16 11.09
CA ARG A 414 20.09 -10.58 11.40
C ARG A 414 20.49 -10.88 12.85
N LEU A 415 19.61 -10.58 13.81
CA LEU A 415 19.73 -11.18 15.14
C LEU A 415 19.38 -12.67 15.02
N LYS A 416 20.37 -13.53 15.27
CA LYS A 416 20.19 -14.98 15.41
C LYS A 416 19.91 -15.27 16.89
N HIS A 417 18.76 -15.86 17.19
CA HIS A 417 18.49 -16.40 18.53
C HIS A 417 18.79 -17.90 18.51
N LEU A 418 19.76 -18.32 19.33
CA LEU A 418 20.09 -19.72 19.56
C LEU A 418 19.29 -20.22 20.76
N SER A 419 18.47 -21.23 20.54
CA SER A 419 17.79 -21.97 21.60
C SER A 419 17.92 -23.47 21.36
N LYS A 420 17.46 -24.29 22.31
CA LYS A 420 17.48 -25.75 22.23
C LYS A 420 16.06 -26.29 22.19
N ASP A 421 15.81 -27.33 21.41
CA ASP A 421 14.54 -28.05 21.43
C ASP A 421 14.46 -29.03 22.62
N GLU A 422 13.33 -29.74 22.74
CA GLU A 422 13.09 -30.74 23.80
C GLU A 422 14.12 -31.90 23.77
N SER A 423 14.81 -32.13 22.64
CA SER A 423 15.89 -33.11 22.52
C SER A 423 17.28 -32.54 22.84
N GLY A 424 17.36 -31.24 23.13
CA GLY A 424 18.60 -30.52 23.40
C GLY A 424 19.34 -30.03 22.16
N GLU A 425 18.79 -30.24 20.97
CA GLU A 425 19.39 -29.84 19.69
C GLU A 425 19.19 -28.34 19.44
N PRO A 426 20.21 -27.63 18.91
CA PRO A 426 20.13 -26.19 18.71
C PRO A 426 19.18 -25.84 17.54
N ILE A 427 18.11 -25.10 17.84
CA ILE A 427 17.24 -24.45 16.86
C ILE A 427 17.63 -22.97 16.74
N THR A 428 17.75 -22.46 15.51
CA THR A 428 18.03 -21.04 15.23
C THR A 428 16.81 -20.33 14.67
N MET A 429 16.18 -19.44 15.44
CA MET A 429 15.20 -18.51 14.87
C MET A 429 15.88 -17.24 14.38
N LYS A 430 15.39 -16.70 13.26
CA LYS A 430 15.89 -15.45 12.68
C LYS A 430 14.83 -14.37 12.76
N LEU A 431 15.26 -13.20 13.20
CA LEU A 431 14.50 -11.97 13.06
C LEU A 431 14.90 -11.28 11.77
N GLN A 432 13.92 -11.01 10.92
CA GLN A 432 14.07 -10.07 9.82
C GLN A 432 13.36 -8.79 10.19
N MET A 433 14.10 -7.68 10.15
CA MET A 433 13.58 -6.37 10.43
C MET A 433 13.69 -5.51 9.20
N TRP A 434 12.67 -4.71 8.94
CA TRP A 434 12.66 -3.69 7.91
C TRP A 434 12.28 -2.38 8.58
N GLU A 435 12.98 -1.29 8.26
CA GLU A 435 12.66 0.04 8.81
C GLU A 435 12.19 1.02 7.72
N ARG A 436 10.97 1.56 7.88
CA ARG A 436 10.44 2.62 6.99
C ARG A 436 11.26 3.90 7.20
N LEU A 437 11.86 4.43 6.12
CA LEU A 437 12.65 5.67 6.15
C LEU A 437 11.87 6.84 6.78
#